data_AF-A0A5B9Q7P8-F1
#
_entry.id   AF-A0A5B9Q7P8-F1
#
_cell.length_a   1.000
_cell.length_b   1.000
_cell.length_c   1.000
_cell.angle_alpha   90.00
_cell.angle_beta   90.00
_cell.angle_gamma   90.00
#
_symmetry.space_group_name_H-M   'P 1'
#
loop_
_entity.id
_entity.type
_entity.pdbx_description
1 polymer ?
#
loop_
_entity_poly.entity_id
_entity_poly.type
_entity_poly.pdbx_seq_one_letter_code
_entity_poly.pdbx_strand_id
1 'polypeptide(L)'
;MLRESKTPLIMSAIVVGVGISIAWAFLWGIGGQLMRGLIGSERQANESLHVALDGTVLIVTTSGGNYDAKRTYRTLNGKKVELQEEENSLYFQGLQNRPKQPALLSYPIEWRSRIGGTTDTGNPAVYWYLIRDKSLEGHAYLAGYESQSQHLIGYFDRKGFHETLPQNVDLFNLQGGLAGYSPFYFASNGYMEPPSTNPQFRYMRGSSEIVPPYWIIFLLDDDHIWRIDLRERTLSIFETTSDAISITMITEPLPSLAGEEKQNDKLEQALEESRRKTVRRLAVRHTDRIEVWNPTAESKKVFTLPDRLRQADLRALSLGNGQMLIQLIHGHWERGSRLELIWLDEAGTEVRNENLKLVGYVPPNPRTQAWQMAGTAPVPALWGFYEFIGRPFALMNSREVLSYQPAISRTWRETWPACVTVLLLSTIAAWQAMRWHKRHYLSGGILWTTFVFLLGVPGLVAYWLHFRGSPVAKCASCGQEVPRNRDTCARCAEPFPEPALKGTEIFA
;
A
#
# COMPACT_ATOMS: atom_id res chain seq x y z
N MET A 1 -38.47 -23.80 41.10
CA MET A 1 -37.11 -23.30 40.80
C MET A 1 -36.98 -23.11 39.29
N LEU A 2 -37.27 -21.90 38.80
CA LEU A 2 -37.01 -21.56 37.40
C LEU A 2 -35.50 -21.37 37.26
N ARG A 3 -34.85 -22.22 36.48
CA ARG A 3 -33.41 -22.15 36.22
C ARG A 3 -33.18 -20.92 35.35
N GLU A 4 -32.86 -19.78 35.96
CA GLU A 4 -32.51 -18.57 35.22
C GLU A 4 -31.43 -18.92 34.19
N SER A 5 -31.75 -18.64 32.93
CA SER A 5 -30.85 -18.86 31.80
C SER A 5 -29.56 -18.08 32.04
N LYS A 6 -28.40 -18.76 32.08
CA LYS A 6 -27.07 -18.13 32.20
C LYS A 6 -26.58 -17.50 30.89
N THR A 7 -27.31 -17.69 29.80
CA THR A 7 -26.97 -17.23 28.45
C THR A 7 -26.80 -15.70 28.30
N PRO A 8 -27.65 -14.82 28.87
CA PRO A 8 -27.52 -13.37 28.68
C PRO A 8 -26.26 -12.81 29.35
N LEU A 9 -25.84 -13.37 30.49
CA LEU A 9 -24.60 -12.99 31.18
C LEU A 9 -23.36 -13.28 30.33
N ILE A 10 -23.33 -14.44 29.65
CA ILE A 10 -22.22 -14.85 28.80
C ILE A 10 -22.15 -13.95 27.55
N MET A 11 -23.30 -13.69 26.91
CA MET A 11 -23.35 -12.80 25.75
C MET A 11 -22.90 -11.38 26.12
N SER A 12 -23.32 -10.86 27.27
CA SER A 12 -22.86 -9.56 27.78
C SER A 12 -21.34 -9.54 27.99
N ALA A 13 -20.79 -10.59 28.63
CA ALA A 13 -19.36 -10.72 28.85
C ALA A 13 -18.57 -10.78 27.52
N ILE A 14 -19.08 -11.50 26.53
CA ILE A 14 -18.48 -11.58 25.19
C ILE A 14 -18.49 -10.20 24.52
N VAL A 15 -19.64 -9.51 24.51
CA VAL A 15 -19.76 -8.19 23.89
C VAL A 15 -18.83 -7.18 24.56
N VAL A 16 -18.79 -7.15 25.90
CA VAL A 16 -17.89 -6.28 26.66
C VAL A 16 -16.42 -6.63 26.41
N GLY A 17 -16.07 -7.91 26.41
CA GLY A 17 -14.70 -8.38 26.14
C GLY A 17 -14.22 -8.03 24.74
N VAL A 18 -15.09 -8.20 23.72
CA VAL A 18 -14.81 -7.79 22.34
C VAL A 18 -14.65 -6.28 22.26
N GLY A 19 -15.56 -5.50 22.86
CA GLY A 19 -15.48 -4.04 22.89
C GLY A 19 -14.18 -3.53 23.54
N ILE A 20 -13.79 -4.09 24.68
CA ILE A 20 -12.52 -3.77 25.35
C ILE A 20 -11.33 -4.18 24.48
N SER A 21 -11.39 -5.34 23.82
CA SER A 21 -10.31 -5.79 22.93
C SER A 21 -10.12 -4.85 21.73
N ILE A 22 -11.22 -4.37 21.14
CA ILE A 22 -11.19 -3.38 20.05
C ILE A 22 -10.61 -2.05 20.55
N ALA A 23 -11.11 -1.54 21.68
CA ALA A 23 -10.61 -0.30 22.27
C ALA A 23 -9.12 -0.38 22.64
N TRP A 24 -8.69 -1.52 23.19
CA TRP A 24 -7.30 -1.81 23.50
C TRP A 24 -6.42 -1.81 22.24
N ALA A 25 -6.84 -2.53 21.19
CA ALA A 25 -6.12 -2.55 19.91
C ALA A 25 -6.01 -1.16 19.30
N PHE A 26 -7.05 -0.32 19.43
CA PHE A 26 -7.05 1.06 18.96
C PHE A 26 -6.09 1.95 19.77
N LEU A 27 -6.16 1.90 21.11
CA LEU A 27 -5.30 2.68 21.99
C LEU A 27 -3.82 2.33 21.82
N TRP A 28 -3.50 1.04 21.72
CA TRP A 28 -2.13 0.59 21.49
C TRP A 28 -1.68 0.76 20.04
N GLY A 29 -2.60 0.67 19.08
CA GLY A 29 -2.32 0.99 17.68
C GLY A 29 -1.91 2.46 17.52
N ILE A 30 -2.72 3.38 18.05
CA ILE A 30 -2.42 4.81 18.06
C ILE A 30 -1.20 5.10 18.91
N GLY A 31 -1.15 4.60 20.14
CA GLY A 31 -0.02 4.79 21.06
C GLY A 31 1.28 4.28 20.43
N GLY A 32 1.25 3.15 19.74
CA GLY A 32 2.40 2.60 19.02
C GLY A 32 2.84 3.49 17.84
N GLN A 33 1.90 4.06 17.08
CA GLN A 33 2.23 5.00 16.00
C GLN A 33 2.78 6.33 16.57
N LEU A 34 2.19 6.85 17.64
CA LEU A 34 2.65 8.06 18.32
C LEU A 34 4.04 7.85 18.91
N MET A 35 4.29 6.74 19.61
CA MET A 35 5.60 6.43 20.17
C MET A 35 6.66 6.25 19.06
N ARG A 36 6.32 5.68 17.90
CA ARG A 36 7.24 5.65 16.75
C ARG A 36 7.55 7.05 16.22
N GLY A 37 6.55 7.94 16.20
CA GLY A 37 6.76 9.34 15.85
C GLY A 37 7.62 10.10 16.88
N LEU A 38 7.41 9.84 18.17
CA LEU A 38 8.04 10.56 19.30
C LEU A 38 9.45 10.08 19.66
N ILE A 39 9.71 8.76 19.61
CA ILE A 39 11.05 8.19 19.86
C ILE A 39 12.04 8.64 18.78
N GLY A 40 11.54 9.31 17.74
CA GLY A 40 12.30 9.64 16.57
C GLY A 40 12.46 8.35 15.77
N SER A 41 11.84 8.30 14.60
CA SER A 41 12.69 7.91 13.51
C SER A 41 13.87 8.88 13.58
N GLU A 42 15.02 8.44 14.12
CA GLU A 42 16.30 9.03 13.72
C GLU A 42 16.13 9.29 12.23
N ARG A 43 16.20 10.56 11.81
CA ARG A 43 15.83 10.97 10.45
C ARG A 43 16.67 10.15 9.50
N GLN A 44 16.15 8.99 9.10
CA GLN A 44 16.93 8.01 8.40
C GLN A 44 17.21 8.66 7.07
N ALA A 45 18.49 8.88 6.82
CA ALA A 45 18.95 9.36 5.54
C ALA A 45 18.32 8.47 4.48
N ASN A 46 17.46 9.05 3.64
CA ASN A 46 16.84 8.30 2.56
C ASN A 46 17.70 8.48 1.32
N GLU A 47 18.26 7.38 0.83
CA GLU A 47 19.03 7.34 -0.39
C GLU A 47 18.14 6.91 -1.56
N SER A 48 18.14 7.73 -2.62
CA SER A 48 17.53 7.42 -3.90
C SER A 48 18.59 7.47 -5.01
N LEU A 49 18.24 6.97 -6.20
CA LEU A 49 19.07 7.13 -7.39
C LEU A 49 18.57 8.29 -8.23
N HIS A 50 19.52 9.11 -8.67
CA HIS A 50 19.35 10.07 -9.75
C HIS A 50 20.34 9.71 -10.85
N VAL A 51 20.00 10.00 -12.10
CA VAL A 51 20.92 9.77 -13.22
C VAL A 51 21.12 11.10 -13.92
N ALA A 52 22.36 11.57 -14.00
CA ALA A 52 22.67 12.80 -14.74
C ALA A 52 22.50 12.58 -16.25
N LEU A 53 22.43 13.66 -17.02
CA LEU A 53 22.21 13.62 -18.48
C LEU A 53 23.30 12.86 -19.25
N ASP A 54 24.51 12.82 -18.71
CA ASP A 54 25.64 12.06 -19.26
C ASP A 54 25.57 10.54 -18.92
N GLY A 55 24.51 10.11 -18.23
CA GLY A 55 24.33 8.75 -17.76
C GLY A 55 25.04 8.42 -16.44
N THR A 56 25.71 9.38 -15.81
CA THR A 56 26.34 9.18 -14.50
C THR A 56 25.27 8.93 -13.43
N VAL A 57 25.33 7.75 -12.80
CA VAL A 57 24.43 7.42 -11.69
C VAL A 57 24.92 8.04 -10.39
N LEU A 58 24.03 8.80 -9.78
CA LEU A 58 24.22 9.50 -8.51
C LEU A 58 23.33 8.88 -7.44
N ILE A 59 23.88 8.70 -6.25
CA ILE A 59 23.14 8.37 -5.03
C ILE A 59 22.86 9.69 -4.33
N VAL A 60 21.57 9.95 -4.11
CA VAL A 60 21.07 11.17 -3.47
C VAL A 60 20.66 10.85 -2.06
N THR A 61 21.42 11.34 -1.10
CA THR A 61 21.10 11.19 0.31
C THR A 61 20.28 12.40 0.74
N THR A 62 19.06 12.16 1.19
CA THR A 62 18.15 13.19 1.71
C THR A 62 18.12 13.09 3.24
N SER A 63 18.59 14.13 3.93
CA SER A 63 18.59 14.23 5.39
C SER A 63 17.72 15.41 5.84
N GLY A 64 16.63 15.16 6.58
CA GLY A 64 15.70 16.20 7.02
C GLY A 64 14.24 15.82 6.81
N GLY A 65 13.31 16.61 7.36
CA GLY A 65 11.86 16.47 7.07
C GLY A 65 11.50 17.05 5.69
N ASN A 66 10.26 16.80 5.23
CA ASN A 66 9.84 16.97 3.83
C ASN A 66 10.09 18.35 3.17
N TYR A 67 10.28 19.43 3.93
CA TYR A 67 10.39 20.79 3.37
C TYR A 67 11.81 21.38 3.36
N ASP A 68 12.68 21.01 4.30
CA ASP A 68 14.07 21.53 4.42
C ASP A 68 15.11 20.42 4.34
N ALA A 69 14.83 19.37 3.56
CA ALA A 69 15.73 18.24 3.50
C ALA A 69 17.01 18.61 2.75
N LYS A 70 18.14 18.60 3.47
CA LYS A 70 19.46 18.75 2.86
C LYS A 70 19.75 17.54 1.99
N ARG A 71 20.00 17.77 0.72
CA ARG A 71 20.38 16.75 -0.26
C ARG A 71 21.88 16.78 -0.49
N THR A 72 22.48 15.60 -0.54
CA THR A 72 23.88 15.44 -0.95
C THR A 72 23.97 14.39 -2.03
N TYR A 73 24.80 14.64 -3.04
CA TYR A 73 24.98 13.75 -4.19
C TYR A 73 26.35 13.10 -4.12
N ARG A 74 26.40 11.81 -4.44
CA ARG A 74 27.65 11.08 -4.62
C ARG A 74 27.54 10.13 -5.80
N THR A 75 28.63 9.89 -6.52
CA THR A 75 28.67 8.84 -7.54
C THR A 75 28.58 7.45 -6.89
N LEU A 76 28.42 6.41 -7.71
CA LEU A 76 28.47 5.01 -7.25
C LEU A 76 29.78 4.68 -6.51
N ASN A 77 30.88 5.34 -6.89
CA ASN A 77 32.21 5.18 -6.26
C ASN A 77 32.38 6.04 -4.99
N GLY A 78 31.33 6.73 -4.54
CA GLY A 78 31.34 7.56 -3.32
C GLY A 78 31.92 8.97 -3.48
N LYS A 79 32.33 9.38 -4.69
CA LYS A 79 32.81 10.75 -4.93
C LYS A 79 31.66 11.74 -4.79
N LYS A 80 31.80 12.72 -3.89
CA LYS A 80 30.81 13.80 -3.72
C LYS A 80 30.71 14.61 -5.02
N VAL A 81 29.48 14.93 -5.41
CA VAL A 81 29.17 15.78 -6.57
C VAL A 81 28.34 16.96 -6.07
N GLU A 82 28.64 18.15 -6.57
CA GLU A 82 27.83 19.35 -6.35
C GLU A 82 27.05 19.62 -7.63
N LEU A 83 25.74 19.40 -7.59
CA LEU A 83 24.86 19.71 -8.71
C LEU A 83 24.50 21.19 -8.63
N GLN A 84 24.80 21.93 -9.69
CA GLN A 84 24.43 23.35 -9.79
C GLN A 84 22.91 23.51 -9.97
N GLU A 85 22.25 22.55 -10.64
CA GLU A 85 20.81 22.56 -10.89
C GLU A 85 20.26 21.13 -10.87
N GLU A 86 19.26 20.85 -10.04
CA GLU A 86 18.60 19.53 -9.95
C GLU A 86 17.82 19.16 -11.22
N GLU A 87 17.41 20.16 -12.02
CA GLU A 87 16.57 20.03 -13.22
C GLU A 87 17.17 19.15 -14.33
N ASN A 88 18.42 18.73 -14.17
CA ASN A 88 19.18 17.93 -15.14
C ASN A 88 19.26 16.44 -14.78
N SER A 89 18.31 15.94 -13.99
CA SER A 89 18.28 14.51 -13.60
C SER A 89 17.21 13.73 -14.38
N LEU A 90 17.60 12.54 -14.83
CA LEU A 90 16.73 11.49 -15.33
C LEU A 90 16.22 10.65 -14.14
N TYR A 91 14.98 10.17 -14.26
CA TYR A 91 14.32 9.36 -13.23
C TYR A 91 13.85 8.03 -13.82
N PHE A 92 14.11 6.95 -13.09
CA PHE A 92 13.58 5.63 -13.40
C PHE A 92 12.05 5.64 -13.40
N GLN A 93 11.44 5.08 -14.44
CA GLN A 93 10.01 4.83 -14.48
C GLN A 93 9.71 3.34 -14.36
N GLY A 94 8.60 3.01 -13.69
CA GLY A 94 8.17 1.62 -13.55
C GLY A 94 7.65 1.06 -14.87
N LEU A 95 8.23 -0.05 -15.30
CA LEU A 95 7.71 -0.90 -16.36
C LEU A 95 7.53 -2.27 -15.74
N GLN A 96 6.42 -2.49 -15.03
CA GLN A 96 6.19 -3.73 -14.30
C GLN A 96 5.78 -4.86 -15.24
N ASN A 97 5.98 -6.09 -14.78
CA ASN A 97 5.49 -7.26 -15.49
C ASN A 97 3.97 -7.39 -15.28
N ARG A 98 3.31 -8.31 -15.99
CA ARG A 98 1.88 -8.57 -15.82
C ARG A 98 1.61 -8.90 -14.34
N PRO A 99 0.64 -8.21 -13.69
CA PRO A 99 0.29 -8.49 -12.31
C PRO A 99 -0.05 -9.97 -12.17
N LYS A 100 0.62 -10.65 -11.23
CA LYS A 100 0.29 -12.05 -10.94
C LYS A 100 -1.12 -12.10 -10.39
N GLN A 101 -1.99 -12.90 -11.01
CA GLN A 101 -3.33 -13.12 -10.49
C GLN A 101 -3.25 -13.75 -9.09
N PRO A 102 -4.12 -13.33 -8.14
CA PRO A 102 -4.16 -13.93 -6.82
C PRO A 102 -4.36 -15.44 -6.92
N ALA A 103 -3.70 -16.20 -6.04
CA ALA A 103 -3.80 -17.67 -6.11
C ALA A 103 -5.13 -18.22 -5.58
N LEU A 104 -5.77 -17.53 -4.62
CA LEU A 104 -6.92 -18.08 -3.87
C LEU A 104 -8.13 -17.16 -3.87
N LEU A 105 -7.98 -15.89 -3.43
CA LEU A 105 -9.08 -14.92 -3.39
C LEU A 105 -8.63 -13.62 -4.05
N SER A 106 -9.40 -13.20 -5.05
CA SER A 106 -9.40 -11.83 -5.50
C SER A 106 -10.30 -10.99 -4.61
N TYR A 107 -9.73 -10.01 -3.92
CA TYR A 107 -10.54 -8.94 -3.35
C TYR A 107 -10.88 -7.95 -4.47
N PRO A 108 -12.13 -7.47 -4.55
CA PRO A 108 -12.45 -6.39 -5.48
C PRO A 108 -11.57 -5.19 -5.16
N ILE A 109 -11.04 -4.54 -6.20
CA ILE A 109 -10.20 -3.36 -6.02
C ILE A 109 -11.01 -2.27 -5.30
N GLU A 110 -10.45 -1.72 -4.22
CA GLU A 110 -11.09 -0.65 -3.47
C GLU A 110 -11.37 0.55 -4.38
N TRP A 111 -12.52 1.20 -4.19
CA TRP A 111 -12.96 2.34 -5.01
C TRP A 111 -11.88 3.42 -5.23
N ARG A 112 -11.14 3.78 -4.19
CA ARG A 112 -10.07 4.79 -4.29
C ARG A 112 -8.92 4.38 -5.19
N SER A 113 -8.67 3.07 -5.30
CA SER A 113 -7.67 2.49 -6.19
C SER A 113 -8.23 2.21 -7.58
N ARG A 114 -9.50 2.51 -7.86
CA ARG A 114 -10.12 2.33 -9.18
C ARG A 114 -10.17 3.61 -10.02
N ILE A 115 -9.79 4.75 -9.46
CA ILE A 115 -9.93 6.06 -10.12
C ILE A 115 -8.57 6.76 -10.18
N GLY A 116 -8.11 7.09 -11.38
CA GLY A 116 -6.97 7.97 -11.59
C GLY A 116 -7.41 9.28 -12.24
N GLY A 117 -6.99 10.41 -11.69
CA GLY A 117 -7.33 11.75 -12.21
C GLY A 117 -6.22 12.37 -13.05
N THR A 118 -6.58 13.03 -14.15
CA THR A 118 -5.71 13.87 -14.98
C THR A 118 -6.49 15.12 -15.44
N THR A 119 -5.86 16.00 -16.22
CA THR A 119 -6.49 17.24 -16.69
C THR A 119 -6.08 17.61 -18.11
N ASP A 120 -6.97 18.28 -18.83
CA ASP A 120 -6.67 18.87 -20.14
C ASP A 120 -5.88 20.19 -20.05
N THR A 121 -5.62 20.70 -18.84
CA THR A 121 -4.94 21.98 -18.57
C THR A 121 -5.64 23.23 -19.13
N GLY A 122 -6.92 23.11 -19.51
CA GLY A 122 -7.74 24.23 -20.02
C GLY A 122 -8.03 25.30 -18.97
N ASN A 123 -8.74 26.36 -19.38
CA ASN A 123 -9.26 27.39 -18.46
C ASN A 123 -10.72 27.75 -18.81
N PRO A 124 -11.72 27.29 -18.03
CA PRO A 124 -11.58 26.37 -16.90
C PRO A 124 -11.04 25.01 -17.36
N ALA A 125 -10.28 24.35 -16.49
CA ALA A 125 -9.75 23.02 -16.79
C ALA A 125 -10.86 21.98 -16.78
N VAL A 126 -10.76 20.94 -17.60
CA VAL A 126 -11.54 19.71 -17.47
C VAL A 126 -10.70 18.69 -16.72
N TYR A 127 -11.30 18.09 -15.69
CA TYR A 127 -10.75 16.98 -14.92
C TYR A 127 -11.26 15.66 -15.48
N TRP A 128 -10.34 14.86 -15.97
CA TRP A 128 -10.63 13.56 -16.56
C TRP A 128 -10.27 12.47 -15.57
N TYR A 129 -11.19 11.56 -15.32
CA TYR A 129 -11.00 10.45 -14.40
C TYR A 129 -11.07 9.14 -15.17
N LEU A 130 -9.98 8.38 -15.17
CA LEU A 130 -9.99 6.98 -15.62
C LEU A 130 -10.65 6.14 -14.51
N ILE A 131 -11.84 5.62 -14.80
CA ILE A 131 -12.66 4.86 -13.85
C ILE A 131 -12.65 3.39 -14.26
N ARG A 132 -12.05 2.55 -13.42
CA ARG A 132 -12.03 1.10 -13.56
C ARG A 132 -13.24 0.48 -12.86
N ASP A 133 -13.84 -0.52 -13.49
CA ASP A 133 -14.91 -1.32 -12.91
C ASP A 133 -14.39 -2.25 -11.79
N LYS A 134 -15.29 -3.08 -11.24
CA LYS A 134 -14.92 -4.08 -10.22
C LYS A 134 -14.41 -5.39 -10.82
N SER A 135 -14.41 -5.53 -12.15
CA SER A 135 -14.01 -6.76 -12.83
C SER A 135 -12.53 -7.04 -12.61
N LEU A 136 -12.19 -8.33 -12.65
CA LEU A 136 -10.81 -8.78 -12.69
C LEU A 136 -10.14 -8.46 -14.02
N GLU A 137 -10.90 -8.40 -15.11
CA GLU A 137 -10.46 -7.98 -16.45
C GLU A 137 -10.12 -6.48 -16.46
N GLY A 138 -10.73 -5.72 -15.54
CA GLY A 138 -10.39 -4.31 -15.32
C GLY A 138 -10.86 -3.41 -16.43
N HIS A 139 -12.13 -3.53 -16.81
CA HIS A 139 -12.70 -2.63 -17.80
C HIS A 139 -12.69 -1.20 -17.29
N ALA A 140 -12.43 -0.24 -18.18
CA ALA A 140 -12.36 1.17 -17.81
C ALA A 140 -12.95 2.10 -18.87
N TYR A 141 -13.30 3.29 -18.42
CA TYR A 141 -13.67 4.44 -19.26
C TYR A 141 -13.09 5.71 -18.64
N LEU A 142 -13.06 6.80 -19.39
CA LEU A 142 -12.80 8.11 -18.81
C LEU A 142 -14.09 8.90 -18.65
N ALA A 143 -14.19 9.71 -17.59
CA ALA A 143 -15.24 10.70 -17.40
C ALA A 143 -14.63 12.08 -17.17
N GLY A 144 -15.06 13.07 -17.95
CA GLY A 144 -14.59 14.45 -17.87
C GLY A 144 -15.57 15.33 -17.09
N TYR A 145 -15.08 16.12 -16.14
CA TYR A 145 -15.87 17.10 -15.40
C TYR A 145 -15.20 18.46 -15.46
N GLU A 146 -15.96 19.52 -15.72
CA GLU A 146 -15.42 20.87 -15.65
C GLU A 146 -15.00 21.20 -14.22
N SER A 147 -13.78 21.71 -14.04
CA SER A 147 -13.15 21.90 -12.73
C SER A 147 -13.87 22.88 -11.80
N GLN A 148 -14.67 23.81 -12.35
CA GLN A 148 -15.37 24.83 -11.56
C GLN A 148 -16.82 24.44 -11.29
N SER A 149 -17.61 24.18 -12.33
CA SER A 149 -19.03 23.83 -12.19
C SER A 149 -19.28 22.38 -11.76
N GLN A 150 -18.26 21.52 -11.87
CA GLN A 150 -18.39 20.06 -11.74
C GLN A 150 -19.39 19.45 -12.74
N HIS A 151 -19.73 20.19 -13.80
CA HIS A 151 -20.59 19.68 -14.86
C HIS A 151 -19.88 18.56 -15.63
N LEU A 152 -20.61 17.47 -15.87
CA LEU A 152 -20.12 16.37 -16.68
C LEU A 152 -19.98 16.84 -18.13
N ILE A 153 -18.76 16.77 -18.65
CA ILE A 153 -18.45 17.10 -20.04
C ILE A 153 -18.76 15.93 -20.98
N GLY A 154 -18.47 14.71 -20.54
CA GLY A 154 -18.72 13.50 -21.32
C GLY A 154 -17.79 12.36 -20.91
N TYR A 155 -17.73 11.34 -21.74
CA TYR A 155 -17.01 10.09 -21.51
C TYR A 155 -16.12 9.71 -22.69
N PHE A 156 -15.08 8.92 -22.41
CA PHE A 156 -14.36 8.16 -23.43
C PHE A 156 -14.45 6.68 -23.17
N ASP A 157 -14.70 5.94 -24.24
CA ASP A 157 -14.60 4.49 -24.33
C ASP A 157 -13.89 4.11 -25.66
N ARG A 158 -13.90 2.85 -26.08
CA ARG A 158 -13.27 2.39 -27.33
C ARG A 158 -13.87 3.00 -28.60
N LYS A 159 -15.08 3.55 -28.54
CA LYS A 159 -15.76 4.21 -29.66
C LYS A 159 -15.44 5.71 -29.75
N GLY A 160 -14.72 6.26 -28.78
CA GLY A 160 -14.31 7.66 -28.74
C GLY A 160 -15.07 8.46 -27.69
N PHE A 161 -15.26 9.76 -27.95
CA PHE A 161 -15.92 10.67 -27.02
C PHE A 161 -17.45 10.68 -27.23
N HIS A 162 -18.21 10.68 -26.14
CA HIS A 162 -19.67 10.78 -26.16
C HIS A 162 -20.25 11.31 -24.85
N GLU A 163 -21.49 11.83 -24.88
CA GLU A 163 -22.11 12.51 -23.71
C GLU A 163 -22.83 11.55 -22.75
N THR A 164 -23.14 10.33 -23.19
CA THR A 164 -23.86 9.32 -22.42
C THR A 164 -22.91 8.34 -21.73
N LEU A 165 -23.32 7.67 -20.66
CA LEU A 165 -22.46 6.67 -20.01
C LEU A 165 -22.16 5.50 -20.98
N PRO A 166 -20.90 5.04 -21.11
CA PRO A 166 -20.53 3.91 -21.98
C PRO A 166 -21.28 2.62 -21.62
N GLN A 167 -21.50 1.77 -22.62
CA GLN A 167 -21.93 0.39 -22.39
C GLN A 167 -20.73 -0.50 -22.07
N ASN A 168 -20.94 -1.57 -21.28
CA ASN A 168 -19.85 -2.44 -20.83
C ASN A 168 -19.00 -3.02 -21.97
N VAL A 169 -19.59 -3.28 -23.14
CA VAL A 169 -18.90 -3.85 -24.30
C VAL A 169 -17.94 -2.87 -24.99
N ASP A 170 -18.12 -1.57 -24.74
CA ASP A 170 -17.34 -0.51 -25.37
C ASP A 170 -16.19 -0.04 -24.47
N LEU A 171 -16.13 -0.50 -23.22
CA LEU A 171 -15.08 -0.14 -22.26
C LEU A 171 -13.69 -0.64 -22.70
N PHE A 172 -12.66 0.12 -22.36
CA PHE A 172 -11.26 -0.31 -22.52
C PHE A 172 -10.98 -1.53 -21.65
N ASN A 173 -10.20 -2.50 -22.13
CA ASN A 173 -9.79 -3.67 -21.36
C ASN A 173 -8.34 -3.50 -20.88
N LEU A 174 -8.15 -3.18 -19.60
CA LEU A 174 -6.82 -2.94 -19.02
C LEU A 174 -6.07 -4.25 -18.70
N GLN A 175 -6.26 -5.30 -19.51
CA GLN A 175 -5.58 -6.60 -19.45
C GLN A 175 -5.56 -7.31 -18.08
N GLY A 176 -6.50 -6.95 -17.20
CA GLY A 176 -6.74 -7.58 -15.92
C GLY A 176 -5.64 -7.53 -14.86
N GLY A 177 -6.04 -7.83 -13.63
CA GLY A 177 -5.17 -7.87 -12.45
C GLY A 177 -5.70 -7.03 -11.28
N LEU A 178 -5.18 -7.28 -10.08
CA LEU A 178 -5.51 -6.52 -8.85
C LEU A 178 -4.77 -5.17 -8.75
N ALA A 179 -4.01 -4.82 -9.79
CA ALA A 179 -3.46 -3.49 -9.93
C ALA A 179 -4.63 -2.51 -10.06
N GLY A 180 -4.64 -1.44 -9.25
CA GLY A 180 -5.64 -0.38 -9.35
C GLY A 180 -5.60 0.37 -10.69
N TYR A 181 -5.82 1.67 -10.71
CA TYR A 181 -5.46 2.54 -11.85
C TYR A 181 -3.93 2.67 -12.03
N SER A 182 -3.18 1.65 -11.61
CA SER A 182 -1.73 1.61 -11.59
C SER A 182 -1.14 2.13 -12.90
N PRO A 183 0.02 2.82 -12.89
CA PRO A 183 0.70 3.32 -14.08
C PRO A 183 1.15 2.24 -15.09
N PHE A 184 0.57 1.02 -15.06
CA PHE A 184 0.82 -0.03 -16.04
C PHE A 184 0.12 0.24 -17.36
N TYR A 185 -1.09 0.76 -17.31
CA TYR A 185 -1.93 0.86 -18.50
C TYR A 185 -2.12 2.30 -18.97
N PHE A 186 -1.48 3.25 -18.31
CA PHE A 186 -1.64 4.67 -18.58
C PHE A 186 -0.28 5.35 -18.60
N ALA A 187 -0.03 6.14 -19.64
CA ALA A 187 1.15 6.97 -19.75
C ALA A 187 0.75 8.37 -20.22
N SER A 188 1.23 9.40 -19.52
CA SER A 188 1.08 10.79 -19.94
C SER A 188 2.24 11.62 -19.40
N ASN A 189 2.49 12.76 -20.03
CA ASN A 189 3.36 13.78 -19.45
C ASN A 189 2.67 14.49 -18.27
N GLY A 190 1.34 14.45 -18.22
CA GLY A 190 0.56 14.82 -17.04
C GLY A 190 0.71 13.79 -15.94
N TYR A 191 0.72 14.25 -14.69
CA TYR A 191 0.64 13.36 -13.55
C TYR A 191 -0.78 12.77 -13.46
N MET A 192 -0.87 11.44 -13.41
CA MET A 192 -2.08 10.79 -12.95
C MET A 192 -2.05 10.75 -11.43
N GLU A 193 -2.95 11.50 -10.81
CA GLU A 193 -3.06 11.55 -9.36
C GLU A 193 -4.07 10.51 -8.85
N PRO A 194 -3.89 9.98 -7.63
CA PRO A 194 -4.99 9.38 -6.90
C PRO A 194 -6.17 10.35 -6.83
N PRO A 195 -7.37 9.89 -6.49
CA PRO A 195 -8.53 10.76 -6.31
C PRO A 195 -8.36 11.56 -5.01
N SER A 196 -7.38 12.47 -4.97
CA SER A 196 -7.30 13.61 -4.06
C SER A 196 -7.95 14.80 -4.75
N THR A 197 -8.73 15.55 -4.00
CA THR A 197 -9.50 16.69 -4.51
C THR A 197 -8.58 17.71 -5.19
N ASN A 198 -8.78 17.88 -6.49
CA ASN A 198 -8.08 18.76 -7.44
C ASN A 198 -6.68 18.30 -7.85
N PRO A 199 -6.47 17.87 -9.13
CA PRO A 199 -5.11 17.69 -9.66
C PRO A 199 -4.32 18.99 -9.48
N GLN A 200 -3.21 18.91 -8.76
CA GLN A 200 -2.49 20.09 -8.25
C GLN A 200 -1.64 20.77 -9.32
N PHE A 201 -1.42 20.13 -10.47
CA PHE A 201 -0.52 20.60 -11.52
C PHE A 201 -1.19 21.53 -12.55
N ARG A 202 -1.87 22.59 -12.10
CA ARG A 202 -2.51 23.59 -12.99
C ARG A 202 -1.52 24.50 -13.74
N TYR A 203 -0.26 24.55 -13.33
CA TYR A 203 0.70 25.56 -13.78
C TYR A 203 1.72 25.10 -14.84
N MET A 204 1.64 23.85 -15.32
CA MET A 204 2.55 23.39 -16.37
C MET A 204 2.09 23.89 -17.75
N ARG A 205 2.51 25.12 -18.11
CA ARG A 205 2.33 25.67 -19.46
C ARG A 205 3.46 25.17 -20.36
N GLY A 206 3.10 24.49 -21.45
CA GLY A 206 3.99 24.25 -22.58
C GLY A 206 4.01 22.79 -23.02
N SER A 207 3.24 22.50 -24.06
CA SER A 207 3.62 21.48 -25.04
C SER A 207 4.69 22.09 -25.96
N SER A 208 5.72 21.33 -26.26
CA SER A 208 6.67 21.66 -27.34
C SER A 208 6.48 20.63 -28.45
N GLU A 209 6.86 20.91 -29.69
CA GLU A 209 6.83 19.91 -30.78
C GLU A 209 7.52 18.59 -30.39
N ILE A 210 8.52 18.65 -29.49
CA ILE A 210 9.36 17.53 -29.09
C ILE A 210 8.73 16.63 -28.00
N VAL A 211 7.67 17.10 -27.31
CA VAL A 211 7.11 16.42 -26.13
C VAL A 211 5.58 16.43 -26.25
N PRO A 212 4.89 15.28 -26.15
CA PRO A 212 3.43 15.25 -26.19
C PRO A 212 2.85 16.27 -25.21
N PRO A 213 1.80 17.00 -25.61
CA PRO A 213 1.09 17.85 -24.68
C PRO A 213 0.62 17.10 -23.43
N TYR A 214 0.49 17.82 -22.29
CA TYR A 214 0.04 17.24 -21.03
C TYR A 214 -1.39 16.67 -21.09
N TRP A 215 -2.20 17.14 -22.03
CA TRP A 215 -3.56 16.65 -22.29
C TRP A 215 -3.61 15.46 -23.25
N ILE A 216 -2.46 15.01 -23.78
CA ILE A 216 -2.38 13.74 -24.48
C ILE A 216 -2.08 12.64 -23.46
N ILE A 217 -2.89 11.58 -23.51
CA ILE A 217 -2.68 10.37 -22.72
C ILE A 217 -2.58 9.18 -23.66
N PHE A 218 -1.81 8.19 -23.24
CA PHE A 218 -1.73 6.89 -23.87
C PHE A 218 -2.34 5.86 -22.93
N LEU A 219 -3.21 5.01 -23.46
CA LEU A 219 -3.91 3.97 -22.70
C LEU A 219 -3.66 2.62 -23.35
N LEU A 220 -3.11 1.67 -22.59
CA LEU A 220 -2.91 0.29 -23.04
C LEU A 220 -4.22 -0.50 -22.87
N ASP A 221 -4.72 -1.00 -23.99
CA ASP A 221 -5.82 -1.95 -24.12
C ASP A 221 -5.24 -3.34 -24.50
N ASP A 222 -6.07 -4.37 -24.61
CA ASP A 222 -5.64 -5.74 -24.87
C ASP A 222 -4.77 -5.89 -26.13
N ASP A 223 -5.15 -5.22 -27.21
CA ASP A 223 -4.55 -5.32 -28.53
C ASP A 223 -4.11 -3.97 -29.13
N HIS A 224 -4.32 -2.88 -28.40
CA HIS A 224 -4.04 -1.53 -28.87
C HIS A 224 -3.43 -0.66 -27.78
N ILE A 225 -2.60 0.29 -28.20
CA ILE A 225 -2.30 1.48 -27.42
C ILE A 225 -3.13 2.60 -28.04
N TRP A 226 -4.04 3.16 -27.25
CA TRP A 226 -4.85 4.30 -27.64
C TRP A 226 -4.10 5.60 -27.35
N ARG A 227 -4.16 6.55 -28.28
CA ARG A 227 -3.83 7.96 -28.05
C ARG A 227 -5.13 8.73 -27.88
N ILE A 228 -5.28 9.37 -26.73
CA ILE A 228 -6.46 10.15 -26.38
C ILE A 228 -6.04 11.61 -26.23
N ASP A 229 -6.63 12.47 -27.05
CA ASP A 229 -6.53 13.92 -26.89
C ASP A 229 -7.70 14.40 -26.04
N LEU A 230 -7.42 14.73 -24.78
CA LEU A 230 -8.43 15.15 -23.82
C LEU A 230 -9.05 16.51 -24.14
N ARG A 231 -8.34 17.34 -24.91
CA ARG A 231 -8.77 18.70 -25.25
C ARG A 231 -9.60 18.71 -26.52
N GLU A 232 -9.11 18.07 -27.58
CA GLU A 232 -9.82 17.93 -28.85
C GLU A 232 -10.90 16.84 -28.80
N ARG A 233 -10.93 16.07 -27.71
CA ARG A 233 -11.89 15.00 -27.46
C ARG A 233 -11.84 13.89 -28.51
N THR A 234 -10.64 13.63 -29.03
CA THR A 234 -10.41 12.63 -30.08
C THR A 234 -9.72 11.40 -29.53
N LEU A 235 -10.09 10.24 -30.07
CA LEU A 235 -9.48 8.95 -29.82
C LEU A 235 -8.89 8.42 -31.13
N SER A 236 -7.64 7.98 -31.09
CA SER A 236 -7.00 7.30 -32.22
C SER A 236 -6.15 6.12 -31.75
N ILE A 237 -5.95 5.15 -32.62
CA ILE A 237 -5.01 4.06 -32.38
C ILE A 237 -3.60 4.64 -32.55
N PHE A 238 -2.76 4.51 -31.52
CA PHE A 238 -1.34 4.85 -31.59
C PHE A 238 -0.51 3.69 -32.14
N GLU A 239 -0.73 2.48 -31.62
CA GLU A 239 -0.06 1.25 -32.05
C GLU A 239 -1.00 0.06 -31.83
N THR A 240 -0.97 -0.92 -32.72
CA THR A 240 -1.63 -2.22 -32.53
C THR A 240 -0.60 -3.23 -32.03
N THR A 241 -0.78 -3.73 -30.80
CA THR A 241 0.13 -4.70 -30.15
C THR A 241 -0.64 -5.59 -29.20
N SER A 242 -0.51 -6.91 -29.34
CA SER A 242 -1.17 -7.91 -28.50
C SER A 242 -0.28 -8.49 -27.39
N ASP A 243 1.01 -8.15 -27.39
CA ASP A 243 2.01 -8.65 -26.45
C ASP A 243 2.55 -7.58 -25.48
N ALA A 244 2.05 -6.35 -25.58
CA ALA A 244 2.34 -5.29 -24.62
C ALA A 244 1.82 -5.68 -23.22
N ILE A 245 2.60 -5.30 -22.20
CA ILE A 245 2.39 -5.64 -20.79
C ILE A 245 2.16 -4.39 -19.96
N SER A 246 2.97 -3.36 -20.19
CA SER A 246 2.85 -2.08 -19.50
C SER A 246 3.41 -0.93 -20.33
N ILE A 247 2.94 0.28 -20.05
CA ILE A 247 3.37 1.52 -20.70
C ILE A 247 3.73 2.59 -19.66
N THR A 248 4.67 3.48 -19.96
CA THR A 248 4.99 4.64 -19.12
C THR A 248 5.69 5.75 -19.91
N MET A 249 5.80 6.96 -19.35
CA MET A 249 6.57 8.06 -19.97
C MET A 249 7.97 8.17 -19.37
N ILE A 250 8.97 7.61 -20.06
CA ILE A 250 10.38 7.70 -19.64
C ILE A 250 11.01 9.04 -20.05
N THR A 251 12.03 9.46 -19.32
CA THR A 251 12.86 10.61 -19.68
C THR A 251 14.10 10.12 -20.43
N GLU A 252 14.46 10.82 -21.50
CA GLU A 252 15.68 10.61 -22.28
C GLU A 252 16.43 11.96 -22.37
N PRO A 253 17.77 11.98 -22.29
CA PRO A 253 18.51 13.20 -22.55
C PRO A 253 18.30 13.63 -24.00
N LEU A 254 18.16 14.95 -24.23
CA LEU A 254 18.19 15.46 -25.60
C LEU A 254 19.58 15.19 -26.18
N PRO A 255 19.70 14.73 -27.45
CA PRO A 255 20.98 14.65 -28.11
C PRO A 255 21.68 16.00 -27.98
N SER A 256 22.88 15.98 -27.39
CA SER A 256 23.71 17.18 -27.33
C SER A 256 23.97 17.62 -28.77
N LEU A 257 23.34 18.72 -29.19
CA LEU A 257 23.53 19.33 -30.52
C LEU A 257 24.97 19.80 -30.77
N ALA A 258 25.88 19.63 -29.81
CA ALA A 258 27.26 20.12 -29.82
C ALA A 258 28.21 19.51 -30.89
N GLY A 259 27.69 18.92 -31.96
CA GLY A 259 28.52 18.33 -33.03
C GLY A 259 27.94 18.38 -34.44
N GLU A 260 26.65 18.63 -34.62
CA GLU A 260 26.03 18.75 -35.95
C GLU A 260 25.53 20.18 -36.14
N GLU A 261 26.47 21.04 -36.51
CA GLU A 261 26.23 22.41 -36.95
C GLU A 261 25.19 22.42 -38.10
N LYS A 262 24.07 23.14 -37.89
CA LYS A 262 23.23 23.82 -38.91
C LYS A 262 22.01 23.14 -39.54
N GLN A 263 21.50 22.00 -39.07
CA GLN A 263 20.32 21.42 -39.76
C GLN A 263 18.95 21.71 -39.17
N ASN A 264 18.80 22.43 -38.05
CA ASN A 264 17.45 22.78 -37.59
C ASN A 264 17.39 24.01 -36.66
N ASP A 265 17.55 25.22 -37.20
CA ASP A 265 17.40 26.50 -36.46
C ASP A 265 16.10 26.58 -35.64
N LYS A 266 15.02 25.91 -36.09
CA LYS A 266 13.74 25.81 -35.36
C LYS A 266 13.83 24.98 -34.09
N LEU A 267 14.58 23.87 -34.12
CA LEU A 267 14.79 23.02 -32.96
C LEU A 267 15.64 23.76 -31.93
N GLU A 268 16.67 24.46 -32.39
CA GLU A 268 17.56 25.25 -31.54
C GLU A 268 16.81 26.39 -30.84
N GLN A 269 15.95 27.14 -31.56
CA GLN A 269 15.08 28.15 -30.96
C GLN A 269 14.09 27.56 -29.94
N ALA A 270 13.42 26.45 -30.26
CA ALA A 270 12.49 25.81 -29.33
C ALA A 270 13.20 25.25 -28.07
N LEU A 271 14.46 24.83 -28.21
CA LEU A 271 15.27 24.34 -27.10
C LEU A 271 15.82 25.49 -26.24
N GLU A 272 16.29 26.57 -26.85
CA GLU A 272 16.70 27.79 -26.15
C GLU A 272 15.54 28.40 -25.35
N GLU A 273 14.34 28.45 -25.93
CA GLU A 273 13.15 28.93 -25.22
C GLU A 273 12.72 28.01 -24.07
N SER A 274 12.92 26.69 -24.20
CA SER A 274 12.45 25.73 -23.20
C SER A 274 13.41 25.52 -22.02
N ARG A 275 14.71 25.83 -22.16
CA ARG A 275 15.80 25.43 -21.23
C ARG A 275 15.83 23.93 -20.90
N ARG A 276 15.03 23.10 -21.58
CA ARG A 276 14.90 21.67 -21.27
C ARG A 276 16.08 20.93 -21.86
N LYS A 277 16.73 20.09 -21.04
CA LYS A 277 17.82 19.21 -21.48
C LYS A 277 17.37 17.74 -21.65
N THR A 278 16.07 17.50 -21.54
CA THR A 278 15.47 16.17 -21.61
C THR A 278 14.17 16.18 -22.42
N VAL A 279 13.85 15.03 -23.01
CA VAL A 279 12.56 14.74 -23.64
C VAL A 279 11.86 13.59 -22.94
N ARG A 280 10.54 13.52 -23.09
CA ARG A 280 9.73 12.39 -22.61
C ARG A 280 9.35 11.49 -23.78
N ARG A 281 9.52 10.19 -23.60
CA ARG A 281 9.24 9.14 -24.59
C ARG A 281 8.22 8.17 -24.02
N LEU A 282 7.37 7.61 -24.87
CA LEU A 282 6.48 6.52 -24.46
C LEU A 282 7.29 5.22 -24.48
N ALA A 283 7.48 4.60 -23.33
CA ALA A 283 8.06 3.27 -23.23
C ALA A 283 6.94 2.23 -23.15
N VAL A 284 7.03 1.19 -23.97
CA VAL A 284 6.11 0.05 -24.00
C VAL A 284 6.93 -1.20 -23.66
N ARG A 285 6.56 -1.88 -22.58
CA ARG A 285 7.17 -3.15 -22.18
C ARG A 285 6.40 -4.29 -22.82
N HIS A 286 7.13 -5.19 -23.46
CA HIS A 286 6.67 -6.50 -23.90
C HIS A 286 7.34 -7.58 -23.04
N THR A 287 7.10 -8.86 -23.36
CA THR A 287 7.72 -9.98 -22.64
C THR A 287 9.23 -10.02 -22.83
N ASP A 288 9.71 -9.74 -24.04
CA ASP A 288 11.08 -9.98 -24.49
C ASP A 288 11.80 -8.71 -24.95
N ARG A 289 11.16 -7.54 -24.87
CA ARG A 289 11.73 -6.25 -25.28
C ARG A 289 11.04 -5.07 -24.61
N ILE A 290 11.70 -3.91 -24.68
CA ILE A 290 11.11 -2.60 -24.36
C ILE A 290 11.22 -1.73 -25.62
N GLU A 291 10.11 -1.17 -26.06
CA GLU A 291 10.05 -0.22 -27.17
C GLU A 291 9.98 1.20 -26.62
N VAL A 292 10.85 2.09 -27.06
CA VAL A 292 10.88 3.51 -26.66
C VAL A 292 10.50 4.37 -27.85
N TRP A 293 9.29 4.87 -27.83
CA TRP A 293 8.67 5.64 -28.89
C TRP A 293 8.92 7.15 -28.73
N ASN A 294 9.24 7.79 -29.84
CA ASN A 294 9.08 9.21 -30.06
C ASN A 294 7.68 9.46 -30.65
N PRO A 295 6.67 9.80 -29.83
CA PRO A 295 5.30 9.95 -30.29
C PRO A 295 5.06 11.11 -31.26
N THR A 296 5.97 12.09 -31.36
CA THR A 296 5.84 13.18 -32.35
C THR A 296 6.45 12.80 -33.69
N ALA A 297 7.61 12.12 -33.69
CA ALA A 297 8.31 11.74 -34.92
C ALA A 297 7.96 10.33 -35.43
N GLU A 298 7.07 9.63 -34.73
CA GLU A 298 6.62 8.26 -35.05
C GLU A 298 7.78 7.26 -35.25
N SER A 299 8.88 7.46 -34.52
CA SER A 299 10.03 6.56 -34.52
C SER A 299 10.15 5.82 -33.19
N LYS A 300 10.72 4.61 -33.21
CA LYS A 300 10.97 3.82 -31.99
C LYS A 300 12.37 3.22 -31.95
N LYS A 301 12.91 3.11 -30.73
CA LYS A 301 14.08 2.28 -30.40
C LYS A 301 13.62 1.01 -29.71
N VAL A 302 14.28 -0.11 -29.96
CA VAL A 302 13.92 -1.40 -29.36
C VAL A 302 15.10 -1.91 -28.54
N PHE A 303 14.83 -2.30 -27.31
CA PHE A 303 15.81 -2.89 -26.40
C PHE A 303 15.38 -4.31 -26.06
N THR A 304 16.10 -5.32 -26.55
CA THR A 304 15.80 -6.72 -26.24
C THR A 304 16.07 -7.01 -24.76
N LEU A 305 15.15 -7.72 -24.10
CA LEU A 305 15.29 -8.14 -22.70
C LEU A 305 15.91 -9.55 -22.63
N PRO A 306 17.05 -9.72 -21.94
CA PRO A 306 17.61 -11.04 -21.65
C PRO A 306 16.65 -11.84 -20.77
N ASP A 307 16.74 -13.17 -20.85
CA ASP A 307 15.77 -14.10 -20.22
C ASP A 307 15.48 -13.81 -18.75
N ARG A 308 16.52 -13.44 -17.98
CA ARG A 308 16.38 -13.14 -16.55
C ARG A 308 15.54 -11.89 -16.25
N LEU A 309 15.40 -10.96 -17.20
CA LEU A 309 14.64 -9.72 -17.05
C LEU A 309 13.20 -9.84 -17.55
N ARG A 310 12.91 -10.81 -18.42
CA ARG A 310 11.58 -11.00 -19.02
C ARG A 310 10.46 -11.10 -17.99
N GLN A 311 10.74 -11.78 -16.87
CA GLN A 311 9.78 -12.00 -15.79
C GLN A 311 9.91 -11.04 -14.60
N ALA A 312 10.92 -10.17 -14.58
CA ALA A 312 11.22 -9.31 -13.43
C ALA A 312 10.36 -8.04 -13.45
N ASP A 313 9.92 -7.56 -12.29
CA ASP A 313 9.45 -6.17 -12.18
C ASP A 313 10.65 -5.25 -12.24
N LEU A 314 10.65 -4.33 -13.19
CA LEU A 314 11.80 -3.47 -13.46
C LEU A 314 11.39 -2.01 -13.55
N ARG A 315 12.39 -1.15 -13.36
CA ARG A 315 12.29 0.26 -13.72
C ARG A 315 13.34 0.57 -14.77
N ALA A 316 13.02 1.45 -15.71
CA ALA A 316 13.90 1.75 -16.82
C ALA A 316 14.00 3.26 -17.07
N LEU A 317 15.10 3.66 -17.69
CA LEU A 317 15.29 4.96 -18.34
C LEU A 317 16.21 4.80 -19.55
N SER A 318 16.02 5.64 -20.58
CA SER A 318 16.91 5.68 -21.75
C SER A 318 18.05 6.66 -21.50
N LEU A 319 19.28 6.26 -21.84
CA LEU A 319 20.47 7.10 -21.74
C LEU A 319 20.73 7.91 -23.02
N GLY A 320 19.92 7.75 -24.07
CA GLY A 320 20.05 8.48 -25.34
C GLY A 320 21.16 7.97 -26.28
N ASN A 321 22.19 7.33 -25.73
CA ASN A 321 23.37 6.79 -26.44
C ASN A 321 23.19 5.34 -26.95
N GLY A 322 21.94 4.89 -27.18
CA GLY A 322 21.65 3.50 -27.54
C GLY A 322 21.72 2.51 -26.35
N GLN A 323 21.80 3.02 -25.12
CA GLN A 323 21.74 2.20 -23.91
C GLN A 323 20.49 2.53 -23.09
N MET A 324 19.99 1.51 -22.40
CA MET A 324 18.94 1.59 -21.39
C MET A 324 19.52 1.21 -20.04
N LEU A 325 19.21 1.99 -19.01
CA LEU A 325 19.56 1.65 -17.64
C LEU A 325 18.34 1.03 -16.95
N ILE A 326 18.49 -0.21 -16.51
CA ILE A 326 17.47 -0.97 -15.80
C ILE A 326 17.81 -0.99 -14.31
N GLN A 327 16.79 -0.83 -13.47
CA GLN A 327 16.86 -0.98 -12.02
C GLN A 327 15.95 -2.13 -11.59
N LEU A 328 16.53 -3.09 -10.87
CA LEU A 328 15.81 -4.17 -10.18
C LEU A 328 15.88 -3.97 -8.66
N ILE A 329 14.80 -4.36 -7.97
CA ILE A 329 14.71 -4.30 -6.50
C ILE A 329 14.71 -5.73 -5.95
N HIS A 330 15.80 -6.11 -5.26
CA HIS A 330 16.00 -7.45 -4.68
C HIS A 330 15.56 -7.55 -3.21
N GLY A 331 14.69 -6.64 -2.78
CA GLY A 331 14.23 -6.52 -1.40
C GLY A 331 15.09 -5.58 -0.56
N HIS A 332 15.29 -5.93 0.71
CA HIS A 332 15.85 -5.01 1.71
C HIS A 332 17.04 -5.62 2.46
N TRP A 333 17.90 -4.74 2.97
CA TRP A 333 18.93 -5.04 3.96
C TRP A 333 18.62 -4.31 5.26
N GLU A 334 19.47 -4.44 6.27
CA GLU A 334 19.20 -3.90 7.63
C GLU A 334 18.92 -2.40 7.67
N ARG A 335 19.37 -1.61 6.68
CA ARG A 335 19.19 -0.15 6.66
C ARG A 335 18.58 0.40 5.37
N GLY A 336 18.09 -0.43 4.45
CA GLY A 336 17.34 0.07 3.28
C GLY A 336 17.17 -0.97 2.17
N SER A 337 17.24 -0.56 0.90
CA SER A 337 16.94 -1.42 -0.25
C SER A 337 18.20 -2.01 -0.89
N ARG A 338 18.08 -3.25 -1.39
CA ARG A 338 19.07 -3.91 -2.25
C ARG A 338 18.63 -3.76 -3.70
N LEU A 339 19.49 -3.20 -4.52
CA LEU A 339 19.19 -2.89 -5.91
C LEU A 339 20.26 -3.50 -6.83
N GLU A 340 19.87 -3.79 -8.06
CA GLU A 340 20.78 -4.12 -9.15
C GLU A 340 20.54 -3.12 -10.29
N LEU A 341 21.63 -2.57 -10.82
CA LEU A 341 21.62 -1.70 -11.99
C LEU A 341 22.25 -2.41 -13.17
N ILE A 342 21.57 -2.40 -14.30
CA ILE A 342 22.01 -3.09 -15.51
C ILE A 342 21.98 -2.11 -16.67
N TRP A 343 23.13 -1.91 -17.31
CA TRP A 343 23.24 -1.16 -18.55
C TRP A 343 23.06 -2.15 -19.70
N LEU A 344 22.01 -1.93 -20.48
CA LEU A 344 21.58 -2.78 -21.56
C LEU A 344 21.75 -2.04 -22.88
N ASP A 345 22.37 -2.66 -23.87
CA ASP A 345 22.34 -2.14 -25.25
C ASP A 345 21.03 -2.52 -25.97
N GLU A 346 20.85 -2.06 -27.21
CA GLU A 346 19.65 -2.37 -28.00
C GLU A 346 19.49 -3.87 -28.29
N ALA A 347 20.60 -4.62 -28.42
CA ALA A 347 20.61 -6.06 -28.65
C ALA A 347 20.30 -6.89 -27.40
N GLY A 348 20.19 -6.26 -26.23
CA GLY A 348 19.94 -6.92 -24.96
C GLY A 348 21.20 -7.47 -24.29
N THR A 349 22.39 -7.05 -24.72
CA THR A 349 23.65 -7.39 -24.07
C THR A 349 23.83 -6.53 -22.83
N GLU A 350 24.16 -7.18 -21.72
CA GLU A 350 24.47 -6.49 -20.46
C GLU A 350 25.90 -5.94 -20.51
N VAL A 351 26.02 -4.65 -20.82
CA VAL A 351 27.32 -3.96 -20.94
C VAL A 351 27.96 -3.74 -19.56
N ARG A 352 27.14 -3.51 -18.54
CA ARG A 352 27.58 -3.28 -17.15
C ARG A 352 26.50 -3.72 -16.17
N ASN A 353 26.93 -4.22 -15.01
CA ASN A 353 26.05 -4.60 -13.91
C ASN A 353 26.65 -4.13 -12.57
N GLU A 354 25.84 -3.49 -11.72
CA GLU A 354 26.24 -3.01 -10.40
C GLU A 354 25.21 -3.39 -9.33
N ASN A 355 25.68 -3.95 -8.21
CA ASN A 355 24.85 -4.24 -7.06
C ASN A 355 24.99 -3.14 -6.00
N LEU A 356 23.87 -2.57 -5.58
CA LEU A 356 23.83 -1.43 -4.67
C LEU A 356 23.03 -1.72 -3.41
N LYS A 357 23.44 -1.09 -2.31
CA LYS A 357 22.67 -0.99 -1.08
C LYS A 357 22.41 0.49 -0.83
N LEU A 358 21.14 0.87 -0.86
CA LEU A 358 20.74 2.24 -0.52
C LEU A 358 20.21 2.26 0.91
N VAL A 359 20.56 3.28 1.67
CA VAL A 359 19.94 3.56 2.97
C VAL A 359 18.52 4.08 2.74
N GLY A 360 17.54 3.67 3.53
CA GLY A 360 16.18 4.15 3.39
C GLY A 360 15.19 3.33 4.21
N TYR A 361 13.91 3.43 3.86
CA TYR A 361 12.87 2.68 4.55
C TYR A 361 13.11 1.17 4.43
N VAL A 362 13.18 0.51 5.59
CA VAL A 362 13.13 -0.95 5.71
C VAL A 362 11.76 -1.29 6.29
N PRO A 363 10.91 -2.05 5.58
CA PRO A 363 9.69 -2.54 6.18
C PRO A 363 10.04 -3.34 7.43
N PRO A 364 9.26 -3.20 8.51
CA PRO A 364 9.57 -3.88 9.76
C PRO A 364 9.70 -5.37 9.47
N ASN A 365 10.80 -5.97 9.93
CA ASN A 365 10.99 -7.41 9.88
C ASN A 365 9.71 -8.08 10.42
N PRO A 366 9.13 -9.09 9.75
CA PRO A 366 8.00 -9.86 10.24
C PRO A 366 8.04 -10.21 11.72
N ARG A 367 9.21 -10.56 12.25
CA ARG A 367 9.42 -10.86 13.67
C ARG A 367 9.18 -9.64 14.55
N THR A 368 9.69 -8.48 14.14
CA THR A 368 9.45 -7.21 14.84
C THR A 368 7.98 -6.81 14.76
N GLN A 369 7.33 -6.99 13.60
CA GLN A 369 5.90 -6.73 13.45
C GLN A 369 5.07 -7.67 14.34
N ALA A 370 5.45 -8.95 14.45
CA ALA A 370 4.83 -9.91 15.35
C ALA A 370 4.96 -9.45 16.82
N TRP A 371 6.15 -9.05 17.27
CA TRP A 371 6.32 -8.50 18.62
C TRP A 371 5.51 -7.24 18.88
N GLN A 372 5.43 -6.35 17.89
CA GLN A 372 4.58 -5.16 17.97
C GLN A 372 3.11 -5.54 18.12
N MET A 373 2.62 -6.46 17.30
CA MET A 373 1.24 -6.97 17.41
C MET A 373 0.98 -7.69 18.74
N ALA A 374 1.99 -8.34 19.32
CA ALA A 374 1.85 -9.09 20.57
C ALA A 374 1.66 -8.14 21.75
N GLY A 375 2.36 -7.00 21.72
CA GLY A 375 2.16 -5.91 22.67
C GLY A 375 0.82 -5.20 22.48
N THR A 376 0.39 -4.93 21.24
CA THR A 376 -0.82 -4.15 20.98
C THR A 376 -2.11 -4.96 21.13
N ALA A 377 -2.08 -6.26 20.87
CA ALA A 377 -3.24 -7.15 20.94
C ALA A 377 -2.84 -8.54 21.46
N PRO A 378 -2.61 -8.70 22.79
CA PRO A 378 -2.26 -9.99 23.41
C PRO A 378 -3.49 -10.89 23.52
N VAL A 379 -4.15 -11.18 22.40
CA VAL A 379 -5.40 -11.94 22.27
C VAL A 379 -5.09 -13.25 21.55
N PRO A 380 -4.90 -14.38 22.26
CA PRO A 380 -4.51 -15.65 21.65
C PRO A 380 -5.41 -16.12 20.51
N ALA A 381 -6.72 -15.89 20.61
CA ALA A 381 -7.64 -16.29 19.55
C ALA A 381 -7.39 -15.55 18.24
N LEU A 382 -7.17 -14.23 18.31
CA LEU A 382 -6.84 -13.40 17.15
C LEU A 382 -5.46 -13.78 16.57
N TRP A 383 -4.50 -14.06 17.44
CA TRP A 383 -3.18 -14.55 17.06
C TRP A 383 -3.25 -15.90 16.33
N GLY A 384 -3.96 -16.87 16.89
CA GLY A 384 -4.17 -18.16 16.22
C GLY A 384 -4.80 -17.99 14.84
N PHE A 385 -5.82 -17.14 14.72
CA PHE A 385 -6.42 -16.86 13.42
C PHE A 385 -5.43 -16.22 12.43
N TYR A 386 -4.66 -15.21 12.86
CA TYR A 386 -3.69 -14.55 11.99
C TYR A 386 -2.56 -15.51 11.56
N GLU A 387 -2.01 -16.28 12.50
CA GLU A 387 -0.86 -17.16 12.27
C GLU A 387 -1.20 -18.39 11.44
N PHE A 388 -2.35 -19.00 11.68
CA PHE A 388 -2.75 -20.19 10.95
C PHE A 388 -3.53 -19.86 9.70
N ILE A 389 -4.39 -18.84 9.68
CA ILE A 389 -5.28 -18.56 8.55
C ILE A 389 -4.82 -17.33 7.79
N GLY A 390 -4.84 -16.15 8.43
CA GLY A 390 -4.70 -14.87 7.71
C GLY A 390 -3.39 -14.71 6.95
N ARG A 391 -2.25 -14.93 7.62
CA ARG A 391 -0.93 -14.72 7.03
C ARG A 391 -0.51 -15.80 6.03
N PRO A 392 -0.66 -17.11 6.32
CA PRO A 392 -0.43 -18.15 5.31
C PRO A 392 -1.28 -17.95 4.07
N PHE A 393 -2.55 -17.56 4.25
CA PHE A 393 -3.44 -17.21 3.15
C PHE A 393 -2.90 -16.04 2.33
N ALA A 394 -2.47 -14.94 2.97
CA ALA A 394 -1.89 -13.79 2.28
C ALA A 394 -0.64 -14.14 1.46
N LEU A 395 0.26 -14.96 2.02
CA LEU A 395 1.48 -15.42 1.36
C LEU A 395 1.20 -16.32 0.13
N MET A 396 0.18 -17.19 0.22
CA MET A 396 -0.28 -17.95 -0.93
C MET A 396 -0.92 -17.03 -1.97
N ASN A 397 -1.74 -16.09 -1.52
CA ASN A 397 -2.48 -15.19 -2.40
C ASN A 397 -1.53 -14.27 -3.19
N SER A 398 -0.41 -13.84 -2.59
CA SER A 398 0.66 -13.08 -3.26
C SER A 398 1.61 -13.95 -4.12
N ARG A 399 1.39 -15.27 -4.16
CA ARG A 399 2.27 -16.27 -4.81
C ARG A 399 3.72 -16.26 -4.30
N GLU A 400 3.94 -15.81 -3.07
CA GLU A 400 5.25 -15.94 -2.43
C GLU A 400 5.57 -17.40 -2.07
N VAL A 401 4.53 -18.21 -1.89
CA VAL A 401 4.61 -19.66 -1.62
C VAL A 401 3.48 -20.35 -2.35
N LEU A 402 3.77 -21.53 -2.92
CA LEU A 402 2.84 -22.26 -3.78
C LEU A 402 1.81 -23.09 -2.99
N SER A 403 2.06 -23.36 -1.70
CA SER A 403 1.19 -24.19 -0.89
C SER A 403 1.14 -23.73 0.57
N TYR A 404 0.10 -24.18 1.27
CA TYR A 404 -0.24 -23.73 2.61
C TYR A 404 0.76 -24.21 3.68
N GLN A 405 1.30 -25.42 3.54
CA GLN A 405 2.28 -25.97 4.50
C GLN A 405 3.58 -25.13 4.56
N PRO A 406 4.26 -24.81 3.43
CA PRO A 406 5.36 -23.85 3.43
C PRO A 406 4.98 -22.48 3.97
N ALA A 407 3.76 -22.01 3.70
CA ALA A 407 3.26 -20.73 4.18
C ALA A 407 3.14 -20.69 5.72
N ILE A 408 2.59 -21.73 6.34
CA ILE A 408 2.56 -21.90 7.81
C ILE A 408 3.97 -22.04 8.36
N SER A 409 4.82 -22.88 7.76
CA SER A 409 6.19 -23.11 8.24
C SER A 409 7.03 -21.82 8.23
N ARG A 410 6.90 -21.02 7.18
CA ARG A 410 7.53 -19.70 7.08
C ARG A 410 6.97 -18.74 8.14
N THR A 411 5.65 -18.64 8.23
CA THR A 411 4.94 -17.82 9.22
C THR A 411 5.39 -18.16 10.64
N TRP A 412 5.28 -19.43 11.05
CA TRP A 412 5.66 -19.89 12.39
C TRP A 412 7.12 -19.61 12.75
N ARG A 413 8.06 -19.84 11.82
CA ARG A 413 9.49 -19.53 12.05
C ARG A 413 9.73 -18.06 12.39
N GLU A 414 8.93 -17.17 11.83
CA GLU A 414 9.07 -15.72 12.00
C GLU A 414 8.36 -15.21 13.28
N THR A 415 7.31 -15.90 13.74
CA THR A 415 6.37 -15.36 14.74
C THR A 415 6.26 -16.16 16.03
N TRP A 416 6.72 -17.42 16.09
CA TRP A 416 6.53 -18.31 17.24
C TRP A 416 6.94 -17.71 18.60
N PRO A 417 8.03 -16.92 18.75
CA PRO A 417 8.40 -16.38 20.06
C PRO A 417 7.34 -15.40 20.60
N ALA A 418 6.73 -14.62 19.71
CA ALA A 418 5.65 -13.71 20.04
C ALA A 418 4.39 -14.51 20.43
N CYS A 419 4.04 -15.55 19.67
CA CYS A 419 2.92 -16.45 19.98
C CYS A 419 3.06 -17.09 21.37
N VAL A 420 4.23 -17.65 21.68
CA VAL A 420 4.51 -18.25 22.99
C VAL A 420 4.35 -17.23 24.10
N THR A 421 4.84 -16.01 23.91
CA THR A 421 4.70 -14.93 24.90
C THR A 421 3.24 -14.55 25.13
N VAL A 422 2.45 -14.39 24.07
CA VAL A 422 1.01 -14.10 24.15
C VAL A 422 0.27 -15.23 24.87
N LEU A 423 0.58 -16.49 24.57
CA LEU A 423 -0.01 -17.64 25.26
C LEU A 423 0.37 -17.66 26.75
N LEU A 424 1.64 -17.43 27.10
CA LEU A 424 2.09 -17.37 28.49
C LEU A 424 1.38 -16.25 29.28
N LEU A 425 1.30 -15.04 28.72
CA LEU A 425 0.60 -13.92 29.35
C LEU A 425 -0.88 -14.24 29.57
N SER A 426 -1.52 -14.86 28.59
CA SER A 426 -2.93 -15.28 28.68
C SER A 426 -3.14 -16.42 29.67
N THR A 427 -2.22 -17.36 29.79
CA THR A 427 -2.25 -18.40 30.84
C THR A 427 -2.13 -17.78 32.22
N ILE A 428 -1.23 -16.81 32.42
CA ILE A 428 -1.08 -16.08 33.69
C ILE A 428 -2.37 -15.32 34.02
N ALA A 429 -2.94 -14.62 33.04
CA ALA A 429 -4.20 -13.89 33.20
C ALA A 429 -5.36 -14.82 33.57
N ALA A 430 -5.49 -15.96 32.89
CA ALA A 430 -6.51 -16.97 33.15
C ALA A 430 -6.32 -17.61 34.54
N TRP A 431 -5.09 -17.92 34.93
CA TRP A 431 -4.77 -18.42 36.26
C TRP A 431 -5.16 -17.42 37.35
N GLN A 432 -4.88 -16.13 37.14
CA GLN A 432 -5.26 -15.07 38.05
C GLN A 432 -6.79 -14.94 38.17
N ALA A 433 -7.51 -15.00 37.04
CA ALA A 433 -8.97 -15.02 37.02
C ALA A 433 -9.53 -16.22 37.78
N MET A 434 -9.00 -17.43 37.55
CA MET A 434 -9.40 -18.65 38.28
C MET A 434 -9.15 -18.51 39.78
N ARG A 435 -8.00 -17.96 40.19
CA ARG A 435 -7.67 -17.71 41.60
C ARG A 435 -8.66 -16.73 42.23
N TRP A 436 -8.99 -15.64 41.54
CA TRP A 436 -10.01 -14.69 41.98
C TRP A 436 -11.39 -15.32 42.05
N HIS A 437 -11.74 -16.15 41.07
CA HIS A 437 -13.03 -16.83 41.01
C HIS A 437 -13.22 -17.79 42.19
N LYS A 438 -12.18 -18.59 42.49
CA LYS A 438 -12.15 -19.49 43.64
C LYS A 438 -12.20 -18.72 44.96
N ARG A 439 -11.45 -17.63 45.10
CA ARG A 439 -11.44 -16.79 46.32
C ARG A 439 -12.82 -16.22 46.65
N HIS A 440 -13.61 -15.86 45.64
CA HIS A 440 -14.94 -15.29 45.81
C HIS A 440 -16.08 -16.30 45.66
N TYR A 441 -15.79 -17.61 45.55
CA TYR A 441 -16.81 -18.66 45.43
C TYR A 441 -17.86 -18.39 44.32
N LEU A 442 -17.42 -17.82 43.21
CA LEU A 442 -18.28 -17.51 42.08
C LEU A 442 -18.60 -18.80 41.29
N SER A 443 -19.71 -18.81 40.54
CA SER A 443 -20.06 -19.93 39.67
C SER A 443 -19.57 -19.70 38.24
N GLY A 444 -19.20 -20.77 37.53
CA GLY A 444 -18.76 -20.68 36.13
C GLY A 444 -17.26 -20.39 35.94
N GLY A 445 -16.42 -20.74 36.91
CA GLY A 445 -14.98 -20.41 36.89
C GLY A 445 -14.24 -20.94 35.67
N ILE A 446 -14.58 -22.14 35.20
CA ILE A 446 -13.98 -22.72 33.98
C ILE A 446 -14.28 -21.84 32.77
N LEU A 447 -15.55 -21.45 32.59
CA LEU A 447 -15.97 -20.64 31.45
C LEU A 447 -15.25 -19.29 31.42
N TRP A 448 -15.21 -18.59 32.56
CA TRP A 448 -14.50 -17.33 32.68
C TRP A 448 -13.00 -17.47 32.49
N THR A 449 -12.41 -18.56 32.98
CA THR A 449 -10.98 -18.83 32.79
C THR A 449 -10.66 -19.07 31.31
N THR A 450 -11.47 -19.86 30.60
CA THR A 450 -11.34 -20.07 29.16
C THR A 450 -11.52 -18.76 28.40
N PHE A 451 -12.51 -17.94 28.77
CA PHE A 451 -12.72 -16.62 28.18
C PHE A 451 -11.51 -15.70 28.34
N VAL A 452 -10.98 -15.60 29.57
CA VAL A 452 -9.77 -14.81 29.86
C VAL A 452 -8.56 -15.38 29.12
N PHE A 453 -8.44 -16.69 28.99
CA PHE A 453 -7.36 -17.29 28.22
C PHE A 453 -7.45 -16.92 26.73
N LEU A 454 -8.63 -17.04 26.10
CA LEU A 454 -8.80 -16.75 24.68
C LEU A 454 -8.62 -15.26 24.33
N LEU A 455 -9.02 -14.38 25.24
CA LEU A 455 -8.92 -12.93 25.07
C LEU A 455 -7.69 -12.28 25.73
N GLY A 456 -6.92 -13.06 26.49
CA GLY A 456 -5.74 -12.60 27.22
C GLY A 456 -6.01 -11.46 28.21
N VAL A 457 -5.15 -10.44 28.18
CA VAL A 457 -5.21 -9.30 29.11
C VAL A 457 -6.54 -8.52 28.98
N PRO A 458 -7.05 -8.18 27.79
CA PRO A 458 -8.40 -7.62 27.63
C PRO A 458 -9.49 -8.46 28.28
N GLY A 459 -9.41 -9.79 28.17
CA GLY A 459 -10.34 -10.72 28.82
C GLY A 459 -10.31 -10.60 30.34
N LEU A 460 -9.12 -10.47 30.94
CA LEU A 460 -8.96 -10.26 32.38
C LEU A 460 -9.55 -8.93 32.84
N VAL A 461 -9.37 -7.86 32.05
CA VAL A 461 -9.97 -6.54 32.35
C VAL A 461 -11.50 -6.62 32.30
N ALA A 462 -12.05 -7.28 31.28
CA ALA A 462 -13.49 -7.52 31.17
C ALA A 462 -14.03 -8.33 32.36
N TYR A 463 -13.33 -9.41 32.73
CA TYR A 463 -13.62 -10.20 33.93
C TYR A 463 -13.62 -9.31 35.18
N TRP A 464 -12.58 -8.50 35.37
CA TRP A 464 -12.44 -7.64 36.54
C TRP A 464 -13.56 -6.59 36.61
N LEU A 465 -13.89 -5.92 35.51
CA LEU A 465 -14.98 -4.94 35.45
C LEU A 465 -16.33 -5.58 35.76
N HIS A 466 -16.59 -6.80 35.27
CA HIS A 466 -17.81 -7.53 35.56
C HIS A 466 -17.94 -7.85 37.06
N PHE A 467 -16.85 -8.24 37.72
CA PHE A 467 -16.89 -8.67 39.12
C PHE A 467 -16.61 -7.58 40.15
N ARG A 468 -16.04 -6.42 39.76
CA ARG A 468 -15.74 -5.31 40.68
C ARG A 468 -16.98 -4.79 41.40
N GLY A 469 -18.15 -4.88 40.78
CA GLY A 469 -19.43 -4.44 41.36
C GLY A 469 -20.13 -5.47 42.26
N SER A 470 -19.62 -6.70 42.38
CA SER A 470 -20.25 -7.71 43.22
C SER A 470 -20.05 -7.37 44.70
N PRO A 471 -21.12 -7.07 45.48
CA PRO A 471 -20.97 -6.73 46.88
C PRO A 471 -20.42 -7.94 47.64
N VAL A 472 -19.27 -7.76 48.29
CA VAL A 472 -18.65 -8.74 49.17
C VAL A 472 -18.88 -8.30 50.60
N ALA A 473 -19.40 -9.20 51.43
CA ALA A 473 -19.60 -8.93 52.87
C ALA A 473 -19.16 -10.14 53.69
N LYS A 474 -18.80 -9.91 54.95
CA LYS A 474 -18.54 -11.01 55.89
C LYS A 474 -19.85 -11.75 56.18
N CYS A 475 -19.83 -13.06 56.06
CA CYS A 475 -20.92 -13.91 56.51
C CYS A 475 -21.01 -13.84 58.04
N ALA A 476 -22.21 -13.65 58.60
CA ALA A 476 -22.42 -13.58 60.05
C ALA A 476 -22.08 -14.91 60.74
N SER A 477 -22.35 -16.05 60.08
CA SER A 477 -22.14 -17.38 60.66
C SER A 477 -20.69 -17.84 60.59
N CYS A 478 -20.00 -17.68 59.44
CA CYS A 478 -18.63 -18.18 59.28
C CYS A 478 -17.53 -17.11 59.24
N GLY A 479 -17.89 -15.82 59.27
CA GLY A 479 -16.95 -14.68 59.29
C GLY A 479 -16.21 -14.41 57.97
N GLN A 480 -16.41 -15.23 56.94
CA GLN A 480 -15.68 -15.15 55.68
C GLN A 480 -16.31 -14.15 54.72
N GLU A 481 -15.47 -13.48 53.94
CA GLU A 481 -15.90 -12.60 52.85
C GLU A 481 -16.51 -13.43 51.71
N VAL A 482 -17.81 -13.26 51.48
CA VAL A 482 -18.57 -13.98 50.46
C VAL A 482 -19.43 -13.00 49.65
N PRO A 483 -19.72 -13.29 48.37
CA PRO A 483 -20.63 -12.48 47.57
C PRO A 483 -22.05 -12.49 48.15
N ARG A 484 -22.69 -11.32 48.19
CA ARG A 484 -24.08 -11.12 48.68
C ARG A 484 -25.15 -11.26 47.62
N ASN A 485 -24.80 -11.69 46.41
CA ASN A 485 -25.73 -11.85 45.28
C ASN A 485 -26.47 -13.21 45.26
N ARG A 486 -26.68 -13.80 46.43
CA ARG A 486 -27.32 -15.12 46.62
C ARG A 486 -27.91 -15.20 48.03
N ASP A 487 -28.91 -16.04 48.22
CA ASP A 487 -29.65 -16.13 49.49
C ASP A 487 -28.83 -16.78 50.62
N THR A 488 -27.89 -17.64 50.27
CA THR A 488 -27.08 -18.42 51.22
C THR A 488 -25.59 -18.17 51.07
N CYS A 489 -24.87 -18.25 52.18
CA CYS A 489 -23.42 -18.13 52.20
C CYS A 489 -22.77 -19.19 51.31
N ALA A 490 -21.95 -18.73 50.36
CA ALA A 490 -21.27 -19.60 49.41
C ALA A 490 -20.34 -20.67 50.04
N ARG A 491 -19.98 -20.51 51.31
CA ARG A 491 -19.05 -21.38 52.03
C ARG A 491 -19.74 -22.28 53.06
N CYS A 492 -20.61 -21.74 53.91
CA CYS A 492 -21.28 -22.50 54.97
C CYS A 492 -22.75 -22.82 54.68
N ALA A 493 -23.28 -22.41 53.52
CA ALA A 493 -24.67 -22.60 53.12
C ALA A 493 -25.75 -21.96 54.01
N GLU A 494 -25.38 -21.32 55.12
CA GLU A 494 -26.30 -20.56 55.98
C GLU A 494 -26.94 -19.38 55.24
N PRO A 495 -28.26 -19.14 55.37
CA PRO A 495 -28.91 -17.98 54.80
C PRO A 495 -28.31 -16.69 55.36
N PHE A 496 -28.20 -15.66 54.52
CA PHE A 496 -27.81 -14.35 55.02
C PHE A 496 -28.93 -13.77 55.88
N PRO A 497 -28.60 -13.02 56.96
CA PRO A 497 -29.62 -12.33 57.74
C PRO A 497 -30.35 -11.34 56.85
N GLU A 498 -31.68 -11.27 57.00
CA GLU A 498 -32.49 -10.29 56.30
C GLU A 498 -31.94 -8.87 56.56
N PRO A 499 -31.87 -8.01 55.54
CA PRO A 499 -31.42 -6.64 55.72
C PRO A 499 -32.31 -5.98 56.78
N ALA A 500 -31.68 -5.35 57.78
CA ALA A 500 -32.41 -4.64 58.81
C ALA A 500 -33.28 -3.56 58.15
N LEU A 501 -34.61 -3.70 58.30
CA LEU A 501 -35.59 -2.81 57.68
C LEU A 501 -35.33 -1.38 58.17
N LYS A 502 -34.86 -0.49 57.29
CA LYS A 502 -34.52 0.90 57.66
C LYS A 502 -35.72 1.85 57.61
N GLY A 503 -36.92 1.31 57.36
CA GLY A 503 -38.16 2.11 57.24
C GLY A 503 -38.27 2.89 55.92
N THR A 504 -37.38 2.63 54.95
CA THR A 504 -37.37 3.26 53.62
C THR A 504 -37.61 2.27 52.48
N GLU A 505 -37.89 1.00 52.77
CA GLU A 505 -38.22 0.03 51.71
C GLU A 505 -39.67 0.20 51.26
N ILE A 506 -39.87 0.64 50.01
CA ILE A 506 -41.18 0.66 49.36
C ILE A 506 -41.44 -0.76 48.84
N PHE A 507 -42.35 -1.48 49.49
CA PHE A 507 -42.86 -2.75 48.97
C PHE A 507 -43.72 -2.43 47.73
N ALA A 508 -43.25 -2.83 46.55
CA ALA A 508 -43.96 -2.72 45.27
C ALA A 508 -44.33 -4.11 44.74
#